data_AF-A0A2V8J3V5-F1
#
_entry.id   AF-A0A2V8J3V5-F1
#
_cell.length_a   1.000
_cell.length_b   1.000
_cell.length_c   1.000
_cell.angle_alpha   90.00
_cell.angle_beta   90.00
_cell.angle_gamma   90.00
#
_symmetry.space_group_name_H-M   'P 1'
#
loop_
_entity.id
_entity.type
_entity.pdbx_description
1 polymer ?
#
loop_
_entity_poly.entity_id
_entity_poly.type
_entity_poly.pdbx_seq_one_letter_code
_entity_poly.pdbx_strand_id
1 'polypeptide(L)'
;MTADSADRRRRVSGGRPNGAAASERNPALHIQQLTAAGQNAEAYFSFDGKQLIFQSTCEPYKCDQIFTMNIDGSNVKRINSGMATQPGLTSHLRANA
;
A
#
# COMPACT_ATOMS: atom_id res chain seq x y z
N MET A 1 -5.47 -51.31 -32.43
CA MET A 1 -4.70 -50.68 -31.33
C MET A 1 -4.58 -49.20 -31.66
N THR A 2 -5.50 -48.39 -31.14
CA THR A 2 -5.54 -46.93 -31.33
C THR A 2 -4.42 -46.28 -30.51
N ALA A 3 -3.53 -45.55 -31.16
CA ALA A 3 -2.54 -44.72 -30.48
C ALA A 3 -3.24 -43.46 -29.94
N ASP A 4 -3.33 -43.37 -28.61
CA ASP A 4 -3.87 -42.22 -27.89
C ASP A 4 -2.78 -41.16 -27.73
N SER A 5 -2.97 -40.04 -28.41
CA SER A 5 -2.15 -38.83 -28.32
C SER A 5 -2.43 -38.12 -27.00
N ALA A 6 -1.46 -38.09 -26.09
CA ALA A 6 -1.52 -37.25 -24.90
C ALA A 6 -0.20 -36.49 -24.68
N ASP A 7 -0.18 -35.29 -25.27
CA ASP A 7 0.71 -34.16 -24.97
C ASP A 7 0.72 -33.87 -23.45
N ARG A 8 1.71 -34.39 -22.73
CA ARG A 8 1.94 -34.05 -21.32
C ARG A 8 2.68 -32.72 -21.22
N ARG A 9 1.89 -31.65 -21.21
CA ARG A 9 2.32 -30.29 -20.87
C ARG A 9 3.12 -30.28 -19.57
N ARG A 10 4.39 -29.89 -19.69
CA ARG A 10 5.31 -29.60 -18.59
C ARG A 10 4.74 -28.44 -17.75
N ARG A 11 4.15 -28.74 -16.59
CA ARG A 11 3.80 -27.72 -15.59
C ARG A 11 5.10 -27.12 -15.04
N VAL A 12 5.44 -25.92 -15.48
CA VAL A 12 6.42 -25.07 -14.79
C VAL A 12 5.71 -24.51 -13.56
N SER A 13 6.07 -25.01 -12.38
CA SER A 13 5.71 -24.41 -11.11
C SER A 13 6.45 -23.08 -10.97
N GLY A 14 5.83 -22.00 -11.43
CA GLY A 14 6.30 -20.64 -11.21
C GLY A 14 6.19 -20.28 -9.73
N GLY A 15 7.27 -20.48 -8.98
CA GLY A 15 7.45 -19.81 -7.69
C GLY A 15 7.44 -18.30 -7.94
N ARG A 16 6.49 -17.59 -7.32
CA ARG A 16 6.47 -16.13 -7.37
C ARG A 16 7.75 -15.62 -6.70
N PRO A 17 8.58 -14.82 -7.37
CA PRO A 17 9.65 -14.13 -6.66
C PRO A 17 8.97 -13.17 -5.68
N ASN A 18 9.24 -13.33 -4.39
CA ASN A 18 8.98 -12.29 -3.40
C ASN A 18 9.93 -11.13 -3.69
N GLY A 19 9.58 -10.34 -4.71
CA GLY A 19 10.31 -9.15 -5.12
C GLY A 19 9.92 -7.97 -4.23
N ALA A 20 10.36 -7.96 -2.98
CA ALA A 20 10.72 -6.68 -2.38
C ALA A 20 12.00 -6.24 -3.09
N ALA A 21 11.86 -5.62 -4.27
CA ALA A 21 12.99 -5.09 -5.01
C ALA A 21 13.67 -4.06 -4.12
N ALA A 22 14.79 -4.44 -3.50
CA ALA A 22 15.69 -3.48 -2.90
C ALA A 22 16.07 -2.50 -4.03
N SER A 23 15.72 -1.22 -3.86
CA SER A 23 16.03 -0.20 -4.84
C SER A 23 17.54 -0.21 -5.10
N GLU A 24 17.94 -0.26 -6.36
CA GLU A 24 19.33 -0.04 -6.75
C GLU A 24 19.70 1.39 -6.30
N ARG A 25 20.36 1.49 -5.15
CA ARG A 25 20.65 2.76 -4.51
C ARG A 25 21.76 3.47 -5.30
N ASN A 26 21.37 4.35 -6.21
CA ASN A 26 22.32 5.27 -6.84
C ASN A 26 22.76 6.29 -5.77
N PRO A 27 24.03 6.30 -5.34
CA PRO A 27 24.50 7.20 -4.29
C PRO A 27 24.48 8.68 -4.70
N ALA A 28 24.38 8.99 -6.00
CA ALA A 28 24.22 10.35 -6.50
C ALA A 28 22.76 10.86 -6.43
N LEU A 29 21.79 9.99 -6.15
CA LEU A 29 20.39 10.35 -6.03
C LEU A 29 19.99 10.39 -4.55
N HIS A 30 19.45 11.53 -4.10
CA HIS A 30 18.82 11.66 -2.78
C HIS A 30 17.42 11.06 -2.81
N ILE A 31 17.34 9.73 -2.90
CA ILE A 31 16.08 8.96 -2.83
C ILE A 31 15.91 8.45 -1.40
N GLN A 32 14.78 8.79 -0.79
CA GLN A 32 14.37 8.31 0.53
C GLN A 32 13.03 7.60 0.41
N GLN A 33 12.94 6.40 1.00
CA GLN A 33 11.67 5.69 1.18
C GLN A 33 10.96 6.24 2.42
N LEU A 34 9.71 6.70 2.27
CA LEU A 34 8.93 7.29 3.36
C LEU A 34 7.92 6.32 3.99
N THR A 35 7.54 5.25 3.28
CA THR A 35 6.60 4.24 3.76
C THR A 35 7.12 2.83 3.46
N ALA A 36 6.89 1.89 4.39
CA ALA A 36 7.36 0.50 4.28
C ALA A 36 6.26 -0.56 4.42
N ALA A 37 5.01 -0.14 4.65
CA ALA A 37 3.86 -1.01 4.87
C ALA A 37 2.63 -0.53 4.11
N GLY A 38 1.61 -1.39 4.03
CA GLY A 38 0.38 -1.14 3.29
C GLY A 38 0.57 -1.06 1.77
N GLN A 39 -0.54 -0.90 1.07
CA GLN A 39 -0.56 -0.48 -0.32
C GLN A 39 -0.64 1.05 -0.34
N ASN A 40 0.29 1.69 -1.05
CA ASN A 40 0.33 3.14 -1.19
C ASN A 40 -0.10 3.51 -2.62
N ALA A 41 -0.87 4.59 -2.75
CA ALA A 41 -1.37 5.08 -4.03
C ALA A 41 -1.01 6.57 -4.21
N GLU A 42 -1.92 7.38 -4.76
CA GLU A 42 -1.67 8.76 -5.18
C GLU A 42 -1.13 9.63 -4.03
N ALA A 43 -0.23 10.56 -4.37
CA ALA A 43 0.35 11.51 -3.42
C ALA A 43 0.62 12.88 -4.06
N TYR A 44 0.53 13.94 -3.25
CA TYR A 44 0.77 15.32 -3.67
C TYR A 44 1.56 16.09 -2.61
N PHE A 45 2.46 16.95 -3.03
CA PHE A 45 3.19 17.85 -2.13
C PHE A 45 2.33 19.06 -1.75
N SER A 46 2.56 19.58 -0.54
CA SER A 46 2.11 20.93 -0.19
C SER A 46 2.85 21.95 -1.06
N PHE A 47 2.22 23.10 -1.25
CA PHE A 47 2.78 24.18 -2.08
C PHE A 47 4.17 24.66 -1.60
N ASP A 48 4.40 24.65 -0.29
CA ASP A 48 5.67 25.03 0.33
C ASP A 48 6.70 23.90 0.38
N GLY A 49 6.37 22.72 -0.14
CA GLY A 49 7.26 21.55 -0.21
C GLY A 49 7.59 20.92 1.15
N LYS A 50 6.92 21.30 2.23
CA LYS A 50 7.24 20.78 3.59
C LYS A 50 6.49 19.50 3.94
N GLN A 51 5.34 19.27 3.32
CA GLN A 51 4.45 18.16 3.61
C GLN A 51 4.00 17.48 2.32
N LEU A 52 3.44 16.28 2.48
CA LEU A 52 2.71 15.58 1.43
C LEU A 52 1.43 14.97 1.98
N ILE A 53 0.42 14.87 1.11
CA ILE A 53 -0.80 14.11 1.30
C ILE A 53 -0.72 12.84 0.46
N PHE A 54 -1.16 11.70 0.99
CA PHE A 54 -1.07 10.42 0.29
C PHE A 54 -2.15 9.43 0.72
N GLN A 55 -2.40 8.44 -0.13
CA GLN A 55 -3.27 7.30 0.14
C GLN A 55 -2.48 6.08 0.63
N SER A 56 -2.96 5.41 1.69
CA SER A 56 -2.37 4.16 2.17
C SER A 56 -3.37 3.22 2.84
N THR A 57 -3.11 1.91 2.75
CA THR A 57 -3.75 0.82 3.53
C THR A 57 -2.85 0.28 4.65
N CYS A 58 -2.00 1.13 5.23
CA CYS A 58 -1.17 0.73 6.38
C CYS A 58 -2.02 0.26 7.57
N GLU A 59 -1.49 -0.61 8.40
CA GLU A 59 -2.19 -1.11 9.58
C GLU A 59 -2.62 0.05 10.51
N PRO A 60 -3.84 0.00 11.09
CA PRO A 60 -4.81 -1.12 11.10
C PRO A 60 -5.86 -1.04 9.98
N TYR A 61 -5.64 -0.26 8.92
CA TYR A 61 -6.67 0.04 7.93
C TYR A 61 -6.68 -0.99 6.79
N LYS A 62 -7.85 -1.58 6.52
CA LYS A 62 -8.04 -2.55 5.43
C LYS A 62 -8.39 -1.92 4.08
N CYS A 63 -8.43 -0.59 4.02
CA CYS A 63 -8.99 0.20 2.94
C CYS A 63 -8.31 1.57 2.93
N ASP A 64 -8.31 2.23 1.78
CA ASP A 64 -7.55 3.46 1.57
C ASP A 64 -7.96 4.54 2.57
N GLN A 65 -6.99 5.00 3.35
CA GLN A 65 -7.12 6.21 4.16
C GLN A 65 -6.26 7.31 3.58
N ILE A 66 -6.62 8.54 3.92
CA ILE A 66 -5.87 9.72 3.51
C ILE A 66 -5.01 10.17 4.68
N PHE A 67 -3.71 10.28 4.41
CA PHE A 67 -2.71 10.68 5.39
C PHE A 67 -1.96 11.92 4.93
N THR A 68 -1.42 12.64 5.90
CA THR A 68 -0.44 13.71 5.70
C THR A 68 0.84 13.37 6.46
N MET A 69 1.99 13.78 5.96
CA MET A 69 3.27 13.70 6.68
C MET A 69 4.20 14.85 6.24
N ASN A 70 5.28 15.07 6.99
CA ASN A 70 6.40 15.89 6.57
C ASN A 70 7.22 15.20 5.47
N ILE A 71 7.94 15.97 4.65
CA ILE A 71 8.77 15.42 3.56
C ILE A 71 9.94 14.54 4.03
N ASP A 72 10.32 14.63 5.30
CA ASP A 72 11.32 13.75 5.95
C ASP A 72 10.74 12.42 6.46
N GLY A 73 9.42 12.22 6.34
CA GLY A 73 8.69 11.04 6.82
C GLY A 73 8.13 11.17 8.24
N SER A 74 8.37 12.27 8.93
CA SER A 74 7.84 12.51 10.28
C SER A 74 6.37 12.99 10.27
N ASN A 75 5.72 12.94 11.44
CA ASN A 75 4.36 13.47 11.65
C ASN A 75 3.27 12.87 10.75
N VAL A 76 3.32 11.56 10.52
CA VAL A 76 2.26 10.84 9.79
C VAL A 76 0.93 10.95 10.55
N LYS A 77 -0.10 11.48 9.89
CA LYS A 77 -1.43 11.69 10.47
C LYS A 77 -2.52 11.33 9.48
N ARG A 78 -3.52 10.57 9.94
CA ARG A 78 -4.77 10.35 9.18
C ARG A 78 -5.66 11.58 9.28
N ILE A 79 -6.21 12.04 8.16
CA ILE A 79 -7.03 13.27 8.13
C ILE A 79 -8.51 13.05 7.82
N ASN A 80 -8.91 11.89 7.30
CA ASN A 80 -10.32 11.58 7.10
C ASN A 80 -10.96 11.03 8.39
N SER A 81 -12.24 11.38 8.64
CA SER A 81 -12.98 11.01 9.86
C SER A 81 -13.78 9.71 9.73
N GLY A 82 -14.09 9.28 8.50
CA GLY A 82 -14.89 8.08 8.23
C GLY A 82 -14.09 6.78 8.27
N MET A 83 -14.79 5.66 8.45
CA MET A 83 -14.36 4.38 7.87
C MET A 83 -14.36 4.59 6.36
N ALA A 84 -13.21 4.59 5.70
CA ALA A 84 -13.24 4.05 4.34
C ALA A 84 -13.80 2.63 4.50
N THR A 85 -14.81 2.27 3.74
CA THR A 85 -15.73 1.18 4.07
C THR A 85 -14.98 -0.10 4.42
N GLN A 86 -14.95 -0.50 5.70
CA GLN A 86 -14.56 -1.84 6.10
C GLN A 86 -15.84 -2.67 6.10
N PRO A 87 -16.00 -3.68 5.23
CA PRO A 87 -17.12 -4.60 5.36
C PRO A 87 -17.04 -5.27 6.75
N GLY A 88 -18.02 -5.01 7.62
CA GLY A 88 -18.23 -5.78 8.85
C GLY A 88 -17.85 -5.15 10.20
N LEU A 89 -17.63 -3.83 10.30
CA LEU A 89 -17.55 -3.16 11.60
C LEU A 89 -18.77 -2.25 11.79
N THR A 90 -19.77 -2.75 12.51
CA THR A 90 -20.93 -1.97 12.95
C THR A 90 -20.48 -0.80 13.81
N SER A 91 -20.92 0.39 13.44
CA SER A 91 -20.78 1.62 14.22
C SER A 91 -21.50 1.47 15.56
N HIS A 92 -20.75 1.27 16.65
CA HIS A 92 -21.27 1.61 17.97
C HIS A 92 -21.21 3.13 18.15
N LEU A 93 -22.10 3.85 17.47
CA LEU A 93 -22.46 5.19 17.90
C LEU A 93 -23.26 5.01 19.20
N ARG A 94 -22.61 5.22 20.35
CA ARG A 94 -23.37 5.59 21.56
C ARG A 94 -23.76 7.05 21.38
N ALA A 95 -25.04 7.28 21.10
CA ALA A 95 -25.65 8.59 21.32
C ALA A 95 -25.48 8.91 22.81
N ASN A 96 -24.86 10.04 23.10
CA ASN A 96 -24.84 10.56 24.47
C ASN A 96 -26.27 10.95 24.86
N ALA A 97 -26.62 10.58 26.09
CA ALA A 97 -27.84 10.89 26.82
C ALA A 97 -28.05 12.40 27.00
#